data_AF-A0A8H7BRQ7-F1
#
_entry.id   AF-A0A8H7BRQ7-F1
#
_cell.length_a   1.000
_cell.length_b   1.000
_cell.length_c   1.000
_cell.angle_alpha   90.00
_cell.angle_beta   90.00
_cell.angle_gamma   90.00
#
_symmetry.space_group_name_H-M   'P 1'
#
loop_
_entity.id
_entity.type
_entity.pdbx_description
1 polymer ?
#
loop_
_entity_poly.entity_id
_entity_poly.type
_entity_poly.pdbx_seq_one_letter_code
_entity_poly.pdbx_strand_id
1 'polypeptide(L)'
;MSTNYFFRTEPSQWQLKDAIDEIELDRPAQPLRTTFGDLKKSLKEVTEKGNETQATAALRLLESWKKIKKEFKKGNRQASMSITADVYVNTGAGSNVTVYNQLPGVKRQETCSDSVTQSWNSREEKRRKIKHVYLSSYYGTDSLESASEWIVNEADVSDLLRDYRSKSVSGAQSRKHLSPARVLSLSFIFLLSPTRKCALTGVPSRTKSAILREAINSAGQIDFIDDATLLSCRAVQRAMTFGEEEVKEQIARLALDASRPGKICATILNDMGRLLYTNQPRRLLRKGNNSNGRLECDLVKLGKELLIALNKLVDYGIDDPEVYGLLVEEEDEATVFKLDIQHDGIYRMVELSKMSVLWKFEDHVMLLPSIVEKLLHVQRLISAQIEKFTMATNLKRPGVHRSSKQATFVRVPCRTPVAVKH
;
A
#
# COMPACT_ATOMS: atom_id res chain seq x y z
N MET A 1 -37.82 23.52 -11.15
CA MET A 1 -38.04 23.42 -9.69
C MET A 1 -37.60 22.02 -9.29
N SER A 2 -36.58 21.89 -8.44
CA SER A 2 -36.18 20.58 -7.91
C SER A 2 -37.33 20.00 -7.10
N THR A 3 -37.85 18.86 -7.52
CA THR A 3 -38.91 18.14 -6.82
C THR A 3 -38.25 17.22 -5.82
N ASN A 4 -38.53 17.45 -4.54
CA ASN A 4 -37.91 16.72 -3.44
C ASN A 4 -38.13 15.19 -3.60
N TYR A 5 -37.02 14.43 -3.67
CA TYR A 5 -36.95 12.98 -3.88
C TYR A 5 -38.01 12.18 -3.10
N PHE A 6 -38.22 12.55 -1.84
CA PHE A 6 -39.10 11.84 -0.92
C PHE A 6 -40.59 11.98 -1.26
N PHE A 7 -41.00 13.00 -2.03
CA PHE A 7 -42.37 13.10 -2.52
C PHE A 7 -42.64 12.22 -3.74
N ARG A 8 -41.60 11.93 -4.54
CA ARG A 8 -41.74 11.18 -5.80
C ARG A 8 -41.61 9.67 -5.64
N THR A 9 -41.02 9.25 -4.53
CA THR A 9 -40.66 7.85 -4.28
C THR A 9 -41.47 7.35 -3.10
N GLU A 10 -41.97 6.11 -3.16
CA GLU A 10 -42.70 5.53 -2.03
C GLU A 10 -41.76 5.31 -0.84
N PRO A 11 -42.23 5.46 0.42
CA PRO A 11 -41.39 5.29 1.61
C PRO A 11 -40.64 3.95 1.70
N SER A 12 -41.19 2.89 1.09
CA SER A 12 -40.57 1.56 1.02
C SER A 12 -39.33 1.50 0.12
N GLN A 13 -39.16 2.49 -0.76
CA GLN A 13 -38.08 2.58 -1.75
C GLN A 13 -37.05 3.65 -1.42
N TRP A 14 -37.22 4.39 -0.32
CA TRP A 14 -36.32 5.50 0.03
C TRP A 14 -34.91 5.00 0.32
N GLN A 15 -33.95 5.43 -0.50
CA GLN A 15 -32.53 5.28 -0.21
C GLN A 15 -31.89 6.64 0.04
N LEU A 16 -31.16 6.73 1.16
CA LEU A 16 -30.50 7.99 1.54
C LEU A 16 -29.41 8.39 0.54
N LYS A 17 -28.81 7.40 -0.14
CA LYS A 17 -27.80 7.61 -1.17
C LYS A 17 -28.41 8.30 -2.38
N ASP A 18 -29.51 7.77 -2.92
CA ASP A 18 -30.19 8.35 -4.09
C ASP A 18 -30.64 9.80 -3.83
N ALA A 19 -31.16 10.07 -2.62
CA ALA A 19 -31.54 11.42 -2.21
C ALA A 19 -30.33 12.38 -2.13
N ILE A 20 -29.14 11.89 -1.76
CA ILE A 20 -27.90 12.69 -1.73
C ILE A 20 -27.39 12.91 -3.16
N ASP A 21 -27.34 11.86 -3.97
CA ASP A 21 -26.89 11.90 -5.36
C ASP A 21 -27.73 12.91 -6.17
N GLU A 22 -29.05 12.97 -5.90
CA GLU A 22 -29.94 13.96 -6.52
C GLU A 22 -29.67 15.40 -6.06
N ILE A 23 -29.43 15.63 -4.76
CA ILE A 23 -29.07 16.97 -4.25
C ILE A 23 -27.73 17.42 -4.85
N GLU A 24 -26.78 16.50 -5.00
CA GLU A 24 -25.47 16.78 -5.62
C GLU A 24 -25.60 17.03 -7.13
N LEU A 25 -26.52 16.36 -7.82
CA LEU A 25 -26.81 16.60 -9.24
C LEU A 25 -27.37 18.02 -9.45
N ASP A 26 -28.28 18.46 -8.59
CA ASP A 26 -28.84 19.81 -8.66
C ASP A 26 -27.84 20.90 -8.26
N ARG A 27 -26.86 20.56 -7.40
CA ARG A 27 -25.88 21.49 -6.84
C ARG A 27 -24.50 20.85 -6.70
N PRO A 28 -23.74 20.71 -7.80
CA PRO A 28 -22.45 20.06 -7.78
C PRO A 28 -21.44 20.82 -6.90
N ALA A 29 -20.49 20.08 -6.33
CA ALA A 29 -19.36 20.58 -5.53
C ALA A 29 -19.73 21.27 -4.19
N GLN A 30 -20.94 21.06 -3.67
CA GLN A 30 -21.29 21.55 -2.35
C GLN A 30 -20.58 20.75 -1.23
N PRO A 31 -20.12 21.42 -0.15
CA PRO A 31 -19.56 20.71 0.99
C PRO A 31 -20.59 19.73 1.57
N LEU A 32 -20.18 18.51 1.89
CA LEU A 32 -21.08 17.46 2.43
C LEU A 32 -21.97 17.93 3.61
N ARG A 33 -21.50 18.91 4.39
CA ARG A 33 -22.27 19.53 5.48
C ARG A 33 -23.51 20.28 4.98
N THR A 34 -23.44 20.96 3.84
CA THR A 34 -24.59 21.67 3.23
C THR A 34 -25.54 20.67 2.60
N THR A 35 -25.03 19.63 1.92
CA THR A 35 -25.84 18.51 1.39
C THR A 35 -26.68 17.84 2.49
N PHE A 36 -26.09 17.58 3.66
CA PHE A 36 -26.86 17.08 4.82
C PHE A 36 -27.88 18.09 5.36
N GLY A 37 -27.59 19.39 5.29
CA GLY A 37 -28.52 20.44 5.66
C GLY A 37 -29.76 20.42 4.76
N ASP A 38 -29.53 20.33 3.45
CA ASP A 38 -30.57 20.26 2.42
C ASP A 38 -31.39 18.97 2.56
N LEU A 39 -30.75 17.82 2.72
CA LEU A 39 -31.44 16.54 2.97
C LEU A 39 -32.35 16.59 4.21
N LYS A 40 -31.88 17.21 5.30
CA LYS A 40 -32.68 17.39 6.52
C LYS A 40 -33.87 18.32 6.28
N LYS A 41 -33.68 19.37 5.48
CA LYS A 41 -34.75 20.30 5.10
C LYS A 41 -35.81 19.58 4.26
N SER A 42 -35.39 18.78 3.28
CA SER A 42 -36.27 17.96 2.45
C SER A 42 -37.11 16.99 3.29
N LEU A 43 -36.52 16.31 4.27
CA LEU A 43 -37.28 15.43 5.19
C LEU A 43 -38.29 16.20 6.04
N LYS A 44 -37.94 17.38 6.56
CA LYS A 44 -38.88 18.22 7.32
C LYS A 44 -40.06 18.67 6.48
N GLU A 45 -39.80 19.07 5.23
CA GLU A 45 -40.86 19.45 4.31
C GLU A 45 -41.82 18.29 4.04
N VAL A 46 -41.31 17.06 3.93
CA VAL A 46 -42.14 15.85 3.77
C VAL A 46 -42.94 15.55 5.03
N THR A 47 -42.41 15.84 6.22
CA THR A 47 -43.19 15.76 7.46
C THR A 47 -44.36 16.74 7.50
N GLU A 48 -44.19 17.94 6.93
CA GLU A 48 -45.22 18.98 6.97
C GLU A 48 -46.27 18.84 5.85
N LYS A 49 -45.86 18.38 4.66
CA LYS A 49 -46.69 18.40 3.45
C LYS A 49 -46.98 17.01 2.85
N GLY A 50 -46.31 15.96 3.32
CA GLY A 50 -46.47 14.61 2.79
C GLY A 50 -47.79 13.97 3.21
N ASN A 51 -48.15 12.87 2.54
CA ASN A 51 -49.23 12.02 3.04
C ASN A 51 -48.81 11.38 4.39
N GLU A 52 -49.77 10.80 5.11
CA GLU A 52 -49.53 10.26 6.46
C GLU A 52 -48.39 9.23 6.52
N THR A 53 -48.27 8.38 5.49
CA THR A 53 -47.22 7.36 5.40
C THR A 53 -45.84 7.98 5.17
N GLN A 54 -45.73 8.97 4.28
CA GLN A 54 -44.49 9.72 4.03
C GLN A 54 -44.07 10.55 5.24
N ALA A 55 -45.01 11.25 5.89
CA ALA A 55 -44.73 12.07 7.06
C ALA A 55 -44.19 11.21 8.22
N THR A 56 -44.80 10.04 8.45
CA THR A 56 -44.37 9.08 9.47
C THR A 56 -42.98 8.50 9.17
N ALA A 57 -42.71 8.13 7.92
CA ALA A 57 -41.40 7.64 7.51
C ALA A 57 -40.30 8.71 7.65
N ALA A 58 -40.60 9.96 7.27
CA ALA A 58 -39.68 11.08 7.37
C ALA A 58 -39.32 11.40 8.82
N LEU A 59 -40.29 11.35 9.75
CA LEU A 59 -40.06 11.51 11.19
C LEU A 59 -39.10 10.45 11.73
N ARG A 60 -39.28 9.17 11.37
CA ARG A 60 -38.40 8.07 11.80
C ARG A 60 -36.95 8.26 11.32
N LEU A 61 -36.77 8.74 10.08
CA LEU A 61 -35.45 9.10 9.56
C LEU A 61 -34.82 10.28 10.31
N LEU A 62 -35.63 11.30 10.65
CA LEU A 62 -35.19 12.47 11.43
C LEU A 62 -34.80 12.10 12.87
N GLU A 63 -35.47 11.15 13.50
CA GLU A 63 -35.10 10.63 14.82
C GLU A 63 -33.75 9.90 14.77
N SER A 64 -33.53 9.13 13.70
CA SER A 64 -32.28 8.42 13.43
C SER A 64 -31.13 9.33 12.96
N TRP A 65 -31.40 10.62 12.75
CA TRP A 65 -30.46 11.58 12.14
C TRP A 65 -29.12 11.70 12.86
N LYS A 66 -29.12 11.66 14.20
CA LYS A 66 -27.87 11.70 15.00
C LYS A 66 -26.99 10.49 14.70
N LYS A 67 -27.58 9.30 14.52
CA LYS A 67 -26.88 8.06 14.18
C LYS A 67 -26.35 8.12 12.75
N ILE A 68 -27.19 8.55 11.80
CA ILE A 68 -26.81 8.75 10.39
C ILE A 68 -25.60 9.68 10.29
N LYS A 69 -25.66 10.88 10.89
CA LYS A 69 -24.56 11.86 10.87
C LYS A 69 -23.27 11.32 11.50
N LYS A 70 -23.39 10.50 12.56
CA LYS A 70 -22.24 9.88 13.24
C LYS A 70 -21.54 8.86 12.33
N GLU A 71 -22.28 8.07 11.56
CA GLU A 71 -21.70 7.11 10.63
C GLU A 71 -21.01 7.79 9.45
N PHE A 72 -21.62 8.83 8.85
CA PHE A 72 -20.96 9.59 7.79
C PHE A 72 -19.69 10.32 8.25
N LYS A 73 -19.67 10.87 9.47
CA LYS A 73 -18.44 11.47 10.03
C LYS A 73 -17.31 10.47 10.22
N LYS A 74 -17.61 9.19 10.45
CA LYS A 74 -16.60 8.13 10.56
C LYS A 74 -16.08 7.70 9.19
N GLY A 75 -16.91 7.78 8.15
CA GLY A 75 -16.59 7.36 6.78
C GLY A 75 -15.83 8.38 5.93
N ASN A 76 -15.49 9.56 6.45
CA ASN A 76 -14.94 10.66 5.65
C ASN A 76 -13.45 10.52 5.25
N ARG A 77 -13.01 9.30 4.94
CA ARG A 77 -11.80 9.03 4.15
C ARG A 77 -12.16 8.03 3.06
N GLN A 78 -12.67 8.57 1.95
CA GLN A 78 -12.70 7.96 0.60
C GLN A 78 -13.01 6.45 0.51
N ALA A 79 -14.18 6.04 1.00
CA ALA A 79 -14.78 4.79 0.55
C ALA A 79 -16.23 5.07 0.15
N SER A 80 -16.58 4.79 -1.10
CA SER A 80 -17.95 4.75 -1.58
C SER A 80 -18.73 3.72 -0.76
N MET A 81 -19.36 4.14 0.33
CA MET A 81 -20.31 3.32 1.03
C MET A 81 -21.63 3.36 0.26
N SER A 82 -22.04 2.23 -0.32
CA SER A 82 -23.46 1.98 -0.52
C SER A 82 -24.09 1.83 0.87
N ILE A 83 -24.63 2.92 1.42
CA ILE A 83 -25.54 2.81 2.56
C ILE A 83 -26.87 2.35 1.97
N THR A 84 -27.03 1.04 1.80
CA THR A 84 -28.37 0.43 1.79
C THR A 84 -28.87 0.46 3.22
N ALA A 85 -29.34 1.64 3.65
CA ALA A 85 -30.25 1.72 4.76
C ALA A 85 -31.62 1.32 4.20
N ASP A 86 -31.85 0.01 4.08
CA ASP A 86 -33.17 -0.49 3.70
C ASP A 86 -34.11 -0.20 4.86
N VAL A 87 -34.80 0.93 4.78
CA VAL A 87 -35.85 1.28 5.75
C VAL A 87 -37.09 0.50 5.37
N TYR A 88 -37.18 -0.74 5.83
CA TYR A 88 -38.42 -1.51 5.73
C TYR A 88 -39.47 -0.90 6.66
N VAL A 89 -40.33 -0.05 6.13
CA VAL A 89 -41.54 0.42 6.83
C VAL A 89 -42.60 -0.66 6.69
N ASN A 90 -42.67 -1.58 7.66
CA ASN A 90 -43.78 -2.52 7.73
C ASN A 90 -44.96 -1.82 8.43
N THR A 91 -46.08 -1.63 7.72
CA THR A 91 -47.26 -0.86 8.18
C THR A 91 -48.26 -1.69 8.99
N GLY A 92 -47.91 -2.92 9.40
CA GLY A 92 -48.76 -3.75 10.26
C GLY A 92 -48.87 -3.26 11.72
N ALA A 93 -49.98 -3.62 12.38
CA ALA A 93 -50.46 -3.17 13.71
C ALA A 93 -49.56 -3.49 14.93
N GLY A 94 -48.28 -3.77 14.71
CA GLY A 94 -47.24 -3.88 15.73
C GLY A 94 -45.92 -3.39 15.15
N SER A 95 -45.70 -2.07 15.16
CA SER A 95 -44.55 -1.43 14.51
C SER A 95 -43.29 -1.49 15.38
N ASN A 96 -42.38 -2.42 15.08
CA ASN A 96 -40.98 -2.31 15.49
C ASN A 96 -40.11 -1.98 14.26
N VAL A 97 -39.36 -0.88 14.31
CA VAL A 97 -38.37 -0.54 13.28
C VAL A 97 -37.10 -1.31 13.58
N THR A 98 -36.86 -2.39 12.83
CA THR A 98 -35.58 -3.10 12.89
C THR A 98 -34.67 -2.56 11.80
N VAL A 99 -33.75 -1.68 12.18
CA VAL A 99 -32.67 -1.24 11.29
C VAL A 99 -31.67 -2.38 11.16
N TYR A 100 -31.77 -3.17 10.08
CA TYR A 100 -30.75 -4.16 9.75
C TYR A 100 -29.51 -3.46 9.21
N ASN A 101 -28.54 -3.23 10.08
CA ASN A 101 -27.18 -2.99 9.63
C ASN A 101 -26.57 -4.35 9.25
N GLN A 102 -26.71 -4.79 8.00
CA GLN A 102 -25.79 -5.80 7.46
C GLN A 102 -24.42 -5.15 7.25
N LEU A 103 -23.65 -5.04 8.33
CA LEU A 103 -22.24 -4.67 8.27
C LEU A 103 -21.42 -5.94 8.07
N PRO A 104 -20.63 -6.10 6.99
CA PRO A 104 -19.38 -6.81 7.14
C PRO A 104 -18.58 -6.03 8.19
N GLY A 105 -18.26 -6.66 9.33
CA GLY A 105 -17.64 -5.98 10.46
C GLY A 105 -16.42 -5.15 10.04
N VAL A 106 -16.60 -3.82 9.97
CA VAL A 106 -15.53 -2.88 9.68
C VAL A 106 -14.70 -2.73 10.95
N LYS A 107 -13.72 -3.62 11.11
CA LYS A 107 -12.64 -3.41 12.09
C LYS A 107 -11.75 -2.30 11.57
N ARG A 108 -11.51 -1.30 12.42
CA ARG A 108 -10.63 -0.14 12.21
C ARG A 108 -9.33 -0.59 11.52
N GLN A 109 -9.22 -0.30 10.23
CA GLN A 109 -7.97 -0.44 9.49
C GLN A 109 -7.12 0.76 9.92
N GLU A 110 -6.10 0.51 10.74
CA GLU A 110 -5.05 1.50 10.98
C GLU A 110 -4.29 1.61 9.66
N THR A 111 -4.61 2.64 8.86
CA THR A 111 -3.80 2.96 7.69
C THR A 111 -2.41 3.30 8.20
N CYS A 112 -1.39 2.72 7.58
CA CYS A 112 0.00 2.92 7.94
C CYS A 112 0.49 4.30 7.46
N SER A 113 -0.21 5.35 7.89
CA SER A 113 0.04 6.71 7.48
C SER A 113 1.22 7.25 8.28
N ASP A 114 2.31 7.54 7.59
CA ASP A 114 3.54 8.18 8.10
C ASP A 114 3.32 9.68 8.41
N SER A 115 2.19 10.03 9.04
CA SER A 115 1.82 11.43 9.28
C SER A 115 2.94 12.19 10.00
N VAL A 116 3.19 13.39 9.48
CA VAL A 116 4.51 14.04 9.47
C VAL A 116 4.99 14.51 10.85
N THR A 117 4.18 14.51 11.90
CA THR A 117 4.48 15.24 13.16
C THR A 117 4.53 14.40 14.44
N GLN A 118 4.59 13.07 14.40
CA GLN A 118 4.81 12.29 15.63
C GLN A 118 6.28 12.35 16.09
N SER A 119 6.63 13.48 16.71
CA SER A 119 7.54 13.51 17.85
C SER A 119 7.15 12.41 18.83
N TRP A 120 8.13 11.83 19.53
CA TRP A 120 8.01 10.76 20.53
C TRP A 120 7.01 11.03 21.68
N ASN A 121 6.35 12.19 21.66
CA ASN A 121 5.40 12.71 22.62
C ASN A 121 3.94 12.28 22.36
N SER A 122 3.69 11.26 21.52
CA SER A 122 2.32 10.75 21.35
C SER A 122 1.79 10.18 22.66
N ARG A 123 0.61 10.67 23.07
CA ARG A 123 -0.14 10.37 24.29
C ARG A 123 -0.17 8.87 24.63
N GLU A 124 0.24 8.51 25.84
CA GLU A 124 0.11 7.15 26.38
C GLU A 124 -1.37 6.72 26.39
N GLU A 125 -1.76 5.83 25.48
CA GLU A 125 -3.07 5.18 25.58
C GLU A 125 -3.00 4.09 26.66
N LYS A 126 -3.92 4.16 27.63
CA LYS A 126 -4.15 3.11 28.65
C LYS A 126 -4.63 1.82 27.98
N ARG A 127 -3.72 1.02 27.42
CA ARG A 127 -4.03 -0.30 26.83
C ARG A 127 -3.67 -1.43 27.79
N ARG A 128 -4.48 -2.50 27.72
CA ARG A 128 -4.42 -3.71 28.56
C ARG A 128 -3.00 -4.27 28.68
N LYS A 129 -2.69 -4.88 29.82
CA LYS A 129 -1.38 -5.46 30.19
C LYS A 129 -0.99 -6.63 29.27
N ILE A 130 -0.63 -6.34 28.01
CA ILE A 130 0.05 -7.30 27.13
C ILE A 130 1.53 -7.23 27.51
N LYS A 131 1.99 -8.25 28.25
CA LYS A 131 3.40 -8.40 28.65
C LYS A 131 4.05 -9.40 27.68
N HIS A 132 5.26 -9.09 27.22
CA HIS A 132 6.19 -9.98 26.48
C HIS A 132 6.02 -10.14 24.96
N VAL A 133 5.98 -9.04 24.21
CA VAL A 133 6.10 -9.06 22.73
C VAL A 133 7.53 -8.80 22.25
N TYR A 134 8.34 -8.09 23.05
CA TYR A 134 9.74 -7.78 22.74
C TYR A 134 10.61 -8.01 23.98
N LEU A 135 10.86 -9.27 24.35
CA LEU A 135 11.78 -9.59 25.44
C LEU A 135 13.21 -9.21 25.02
N SER A 136 13.90 -8.42 25.87
CA SER A 136 15.24 -7.88 25.61
C SER A 136 16.28 -8.96 25.34
N SER A 137 16.09 -10.19 25.84
CA SER A 137 17.00 -11.32 25.61
C SER A 137 17.06 -11.77 24.14
N TYR A 138 16.01 -11.55 23.34
CA TYR A 138 16.02 -11.86 21.90
C TYR A 138 16.66 -10.76 21.05
N TYR A 139 16.78 -9.55 21.61
CA TYR A 139 17.38 -8.40 20.95
C TYR A 139 18.73 -8.05 21.57
N GLY A 140 19.34 -9.03 22.26
CA GLY A 140 20.57 -8.89 23.02
C GLY A 140 21.61 -8.08 22.27
N THR A 141 22.38 -7.31 23.03
CA THR A 141 23.61 -6.66 22.60
C THR A 141 24.68 -7.73 22.38
N ASP A 142 24.39 -8.73 21.55
CA ASP A 142 25.42 -9.63 21.05
C ASP A 142 26.45 -8.73 20.40
N SER A 143 27.63 -8.68 21.01
CA SER A 143 28.57 -7.60 20.80
C SER A 143 29.01 -7.64 19.34
N LEU A 144 28.62 -6.61 18.60
CA LEU A 144 29.08 -6.33 17.24
C LEU A 144 30.52 -5.80 17.32
N GLU A 145 31.39 -6.49 18.07
CA GLU A 145 32.56 -5.91 18.72
C GLU A 145 33.77 -5.70 17.80
N SER A 146 33.69 -6.02 16.52
CA SER A 146 34.81 -5.80 15.57
C SER A 146 34.34 -5.74 14.12
N ALA A 147 33.21 -5.06 13.87
CA ALA A 147 32.66 -4.93 12.53
C ALA A 147 33.44 -3.90 11.69
N SER A 148 33.57 -4.18 10.39
CA SER A 148 34.09 -3.21 9.43
C SER A 148 33.15 -1.99 9.37
N GLU A 149 33.69 -0.78 9.51
CA GLU A 149 32.90 0.45 9.45
C GLU A 149 32.41 0.71 8.03
N TRP A 150 31.09 0.93 7.85
CA TRP A 150 30.54 1.34 6.56
C TRP A 150 30.55 2.86 6.49
N ILE A 151 31.62 3.43 5.94
CA ILE A 151 31.84 4.87 5.89
C ILE A 151 31.43 5.44 4.53
N VAL A 152 30.55 6.45 4.52
CA VAL A 152 30.10 7.15 3.31
C VAL A 152 30.24 8.66 3.51
N ASN A 153 31.13 9.30 2.76
CA ASN A 153 31.46 10.73 2.93
C ASN A 153 31.73 11.09 4.40
N GLU A 154 32.66 10.35 5.04
CA GLU A 154 33.06 10.55 6.45
C GLU A 154 32.00 10.20 7.49
N ALA A 155 30.77 9.82 7.09
CA ALA A 155 29.76 9.36 8.02
C ALA A 155 29.83 7.84 8.18
N ASP A 156 29.98 7.38 9.42
CA ASP A 156 29.80 5.96 9.76
C ASP A 156 28.30 5.61 9.73
N VAL A 157 27.89 4.94 8.66
CA VAL A 157 26.52 4.49 8.45
C VAL A 157 26.19 3.34 9.40
N SER A 158 27.15 2.49 9.76
CA SER A 158 26.95 1.39 10.71
C SER A 158 26.53 1.95 12.08
N ASP A 159 27.23 2.97 12.58
CA ASP A 159 26.86 3.67 13.81
C ASP A 159 25.48 4.31 13.77
N LEU A 160 25.16 4.96 12.65
CA LEU A 160 23.86 5.56 12.46
C LEU A 160 22.72 4.52 12.52
N LEU A 161 22.89 3.38 11.88
CA LEU A 161 21.91 2.30 11.87
C LEU A 161 21.81 1.63 13.25
N ARG A 162 22.94 1.47 13.96
CA ARG A 162 22.98 0.99 15.35
C ARG A 162 22.20 1.91 16.29
N ASP A 163 22.43 3.21 16.24
CA ASP A 163 21.68 4.21 17.02
C ASP A 163 20.18 4.18 16.67
N TYR A 164 19.85 4.12 15.37
CA TYR A 164 18.47 4.01 14.93
C TYR A 164 17.80 2.76 15.52
N ARG A 165 18.44 1.59 15.43
CA ARG A 165 17.89 0.36 16.03
C ARG A 165 17.77 0.45 17.55
N SER A 166 18.77 1.00 18.25
CA SER A 166 18.74 1.18 19.71
C SER A 166 17.51 1.97 20.15
N LYS A 167 17.23 3.08 19.47
CA LYS A 167 16.01 3.88 19.67
C LYS A 167 14.74 3.07 19.37
N SER A 168 14.72 2.24 18.31
CA SER A 168 13.59 1.36 18.00
C SER A 168 13.33 0.33 19.10
N VAL A 169 14.38 -0.29 19.63
CA VAL A 169 14.31 -1.27 20.74
C VAL A 169 13.78 -0.60 22.00
N SER A 170 14.33 0.57 22.37
CA SER A 170 13.84 1.36 23.50
C SER A 170 12.35 1.70 23.35
N GLY A 171 11.94 2.17 22.16
CA GLY A 171 10.55 2.46 21.85
C GLY A 171 9.64 1.21 21.96
N ALA A 172 10.12 0.06 21.50
CA ALA A 172 9.41 -1.22 21.61
C ALA A 172 9.22 -1.64 23.07
N GLN A 173 10.28 -1.52 23.88
CA GLN A 173 10.28 -1.85 25.32
C GLN A 173 9.36 -0.92 26.11
N SER A 174 9.34 0.37 25.77
CA SER A 174 8.40 1.37 26.30
C SER A 174 6.98 1.24 25.72
N ARG A 175 6.70 0.23 24.87
CA ARG A 175 5.39 -0.04 24.26
C ARG A 175 4.84 1.12 23.42
N LYS A 176 5.70 1.93 22.85
CA LYS A 176 5.31 3.01 21.95
C LYS A 176 4.86 2.44 20.61
N HIS A 177 4.04 3.20 19.90
CA HIS A 177 3.73 2.89 18.50
C HIS A 177 5.00 3.09 17.67
N LEU A 178 5.41 2.08 16.93
CA LEU A 178 6.59 2.13 16.06
C LEU A 178 6.14 2.30 14.61
N SER A 179 6.86 3.12 13.84
CA SER A 179 6.66 3.18 12.39
C SER A 179 7.09 1.88 11.72
N PRO A 180 6.62 1.58 10.51
CA PRO A 180 7.05 0.40 9.74
C PRO A 180 8.57 0.23 9.67
N ALA A 181 9.29 1.30 9.36
CA ALA A 181 10.74 1.31 9.29
C ALA A 181 11.40 0.97 10.64
N ARG A 182 10.80 1.43 11.76
CA ARG A 182 11.26 1.09 13.10
C ARG A 182 11.00 -0.39 13.43
N VAL A 183 9.84 -0.93 13.04
CA VAL A 183 9.52 -2.35 13.20
C VAL A 183 10.50 -3.22 12.42
N LEU A 184 10.79 -2.88 11.15
CA LEU A 184 11.79 -3.57 10.33
C LEU A 184 13.18 -3.58 10.99
N SER A 185 13.60 -2.44 11.57
CA SER A 185 14.93 -2.34 12.21
C SER A 185 15.11 -3.25 13.43
N LEU A 186 14.02 -3.71 14.06
CA LEU A 186 14.11 -4.70 15.14
C LEU A 186 14.70 -6.02 14.63
N SER A 187 14.43 -6.37 13.37
CA SER A 187 14.97 -7.54 12.66
C SER A 187 16.23 -7.22 11.86
N PHE A 188 16.94 -6.13 12.17
CA PHE A 188 18.12 -5.65 11.43
C PHE A 188 17.86 -5.32 9.95
N ILE A 189 16.59 -5.13 9.56
CA ILE A 189 16.22 -4.65 8.23
C ILE A 189 16.11 -3.12 8.28
N PHE A 190 17.01 -2.45 7.60
CA PHE A 190 17.06 -0.99 7.58
C PHE A 190 16.51 -0.46 6.27
N LEU A 191 15.34 0.17 6.34
CA LEU A 191 14.77 0.89 5.23
C LEU A 191 15.64 2.10 4.89
N LEU A 192 16.03 2.23 3.62
CA LEU A 192 16.70 3.39 3.03
C LEU A 192 15.80 3.91 1.91
N SER A 193 15.08 5.01 2.18
CA SER A 193 14.11 5.56 1.24
C SER A 193 14.25 7.07 1.11
N PRO A 194 14.17 7.62 -0.13
CA PRO A 194 14.11 9.05 -0.35
C PRO A 194 12.75 9.64 0.07
N THR A 195 11.66 8.88 -0.11
CA THR A 195 10.28 9.36 0.05
C THR A 195 9.69 9.06 1.43
N ARG A 196 10.15 8.00 2.10
CA ARG A 196 9.61 7.54 3.39
C ARG A 196 10.52 7.92 4.56
N LYS A 197 9.89 8.06 5.74
CA LYS A 197 10.64 8.21 7.00
C LYS A 197 11.39 6.92 7.30
N CYS A 198 12.70 7.04 7.42
CA CYS A 198 13.59 5.90 7.56
C CYS A 198 14.78 6.23 8.47
N ALA A 199 15.79 5.35 8.51
CA ALA A 199 16.98 5.56 9.33
C ALA A 199 17.71 6.87 8.99
N LEU A 200 17.61 7.33 7.74
CA LEU A 200 18.28 8.53 7.26
C LEU A 200 17.52 9.84 7.53
N THR A 201 16.39 9.82 8.23
CA THR A 201 15.53 11.02 8.41
C THR A 201 16.24 12.17 9.12
N GLY A 202 17.20 11.87 10.01
CA GLY A 202 18.00 12.87 10.73
C GLY A 202 19.36 13.19 10.10
N VAL A 203 19.67 12.60 8.95
CA VAL A 203 20.99 12.74 8.30
C VAL A 203 21.01 14.00 7.45
N PRO A 204 22.12 14.78 7.45
CA PRO A 204 22.28 15.91 6.55
C PRO A 204 22.03 15.52 5.09
N SER A 205 21.35 16.37 4.32
CA SER A 205 20.89 16.02 2.97
C SER A 205 22.03 15.58 2.05
N ARG A 206 23.23 16.18 2.14
CA ARG A 206 24.40 15.79 1.34
C ARG A 206 24.83 14.35 1.61
N THR A 207 24.94 13.97 2.89
CA THR A 207 25.30 12.61 3.32
C THR A 207 24.18 11.63 2.99
N LYS A 208 22.91 11.99 3.24
CA LYS A 208 21.74 11.17 2.87
C LYS A 208 21.75 10.84 1.38
N SER A 209 21.96 11.83 0.51
CA SER A 209 22.01 11.62 -0.94
C SER A 209 23.20 10.76 -1.37
N ALA A 210 24.33 10.84 -0.67
CA ALA A 210 25.48 9.98 -0.95
C ALA A 210 25.22 8.51 -0.57
N ILE A 211 24.68 8.27 0.62
CA ILE A 211 24.28 6.93 1.08
C ILE A 211 23.25 6.33 0.14
N LEU A 212 22.21 7.09 -0.22
CA LEU A 212 21.18 6.62 -1.16
C LEU A 212 21.78 6.36 -2.56
N ARG A 213 22.66 7.23 -3.06
CA ARG A 213 23.31 7.04 -4.36
C ARG A 213 24.17 5.79 -4.37
N GLU A 214 24.98 5.56 -3.35
CA GLU A 214 25.78 4.33 -3.24
C GLU A 214 24.88 3.08 -3.16
N ALA A 215 23.85 3.13 -2.32
CA ALA A 215 22.89 2.03 -2.15
C ALA A 215 22.13 1.72 -3.45
N ILE A 216 21.74 2.74 -4.22
CA ILE A 216 21.06 2.59 -5.52
C ILE A 216 22.04 2.15 -6.61
N ASN A 217 23.22 2.76 -6.70
CA ASN A 217 24.22 2.44 -7.74
C ASN A 217 24.74 1.01 -7.62
N SER A 218 24.76 0.43 -6.42
CA SER A 218 25.08 -0.98 -6.23
C SER A 218 24.08 -1.92 -6.92
N ALA A 219 22.86 -1.46 -7.24
CA ALA A 219 21.84 -2.25 -7.94
C ALA A 219 22.05 -2.33 -9.47
N GLY A 220 23.15 -1.79 -9.99
CA GLY A 220 23.36 -1.66 -11.43
C GLY A 220 22.89 -0.32 -11.97
N GLN A 221 23.56 0.16 -13.01
CA GLN A 221 23.27 1.44 -13.63
C GLN A 221 21.83 1.43 -14.18
N ILE A 222 21.05 2.45 -13.85
CA ILE A 222 19.72 2.62 -14.45
C ILE A 222 19.96 3.06 -15.89
N ASP A 223 19.94 2.10 -16.80
CA ASP A 223 19.98 2.40 -18.23
C ASP A 223 18.65 2.99 -18.67
N PHE A 224 18.72 4.10 -19.40
CA PHE A 224 17.57 4.70 -20.06
C PHE A 224 16.89 3.67 -20.97
N ILE A 225 15.57 3.83 -21.16
CA ILE A 225 14.87 3.04 -22.17
C ILE A 225 15.48 3.34 -23.54
N ASP A 226 15.65 2.32 -24.38
CA ASP A 226 15.98 2.53 -25.78
C ASP A 226 14.87 3.33 -26.49
N ASP A 227 15.28 4.10 -27.50
CA ASP A 227 14.37 4.97 -28.24
C ASP A 227 13.22 4.20 -28.91
N ALA A 228 13.43 2.93 -29.30
CA ALA A 228 12.40 2.13 -29.97
C ALA A 228 11.25 1.78 -29.02
N THR A 229 11.56 1.41 -27.77
CA THR A 229 10.56 1.21 -26.73
C THR A 229 9.83 2.52 -26.39
N LEU A 230 10.56 3.64 -26.28
CA LEU A 230 9.95 4.94 -26.00
C LEU A 230 8.98 5.37 -27.12
N LEU A 231 9.38 5.17 -28.38
CA LEU A 231 8.53 5.42 -29.55
C LEU A 231 7.30 4.51 -29.55
N SER A 232 7.45 3.24 -29.13
CA SER A 232 6.33 2.30 -28.97
C SER A 232 5.35 2.78 -27.91
N CYS A 233 5.82 3.19 -26.73
CA CYS A 233 4.97 3.77 -25.68
C CYS A 233 4.23 5.02 -26.17
N ARG A 234 4.88 5.89 -26.96
CA ARG A 234 4.25 7.09 -27.54
C ARG A 234 3.24 6.77 -28.65
N ALA A 235 3.50 5.76 -29.49
CA ALA A 235 2.55 5.32 -30.51
C ALA A 235 1.25 4.83 -29.86
N VAL A 236 1.40 4.13 -28.75
CA VAL A 236 0.30 3.59 -27.95
C VAL A 236 -0.47 4.67 -27.24
N GLN A 237 0.24 5.60 -26.58
CA GLN A 237 -0.36 6.77 -25.97
C GLN A 237 -1.18 7.57 -26.98
N ARG A 238 -0.70 7.69 -28.23
CA ARG A 238 -1.48 8.27 -29.34
C ARG A 238 -2.68 7.39 -29.70
N ALA A 239 -2.51 6.09 -29.90
CA ALA A 239 -3.61 5.19 -30.27
C ALA A 239 -4.77 5.24 -29.26
N MET A 240 -4.44 5.33 -27.97
CA MET A 240 -5.42 5.46 -26.89
C MET A 240 -6.24 6.74 -26.96
N THR A 241 -5.77 7.77 -27.65
CA THR A 241 -6.57 8.98 -27.93
C THR A 241 -7.55 8.82 -29.09
N PHE A 242 -7.42 7.77 -29.92
CA PHE A 242 -8.16 7.60 -31.17
C PHE A 242 -9.20 6.45 -31.18
N GLY A 243 -9.66 5.98 -30.02
CA GLY A 243 -10.72 4.97 -29.90
C GLY A 243 -10.22 3.52 -30.02
N GLU A 244 -11.10 2.56 -29.69
CA GLU A 244 -10.72 1.16 -29.45
C GLU A 244 -10.10 0.45 -30.68
N GLU A 245 -10.62 0.70 -31.87
CA GLU A 245 -10.15 0.03 -33.09
C GLU A 245 -8.71 0.43 -33.46
N GLU A 246 -8.36 1.70 -33.27
CA GLU A 246 -7.00 2.18 -33.54
C GLU A 246 -6.00 1.65 -32.50
N VAL A 247 -6.43 1.46 -31.25
CA VAL A 247 -5.64 0.76 -30.22
C VAL A 247 -5.37 -0.68 -30.64
N LYS A 248 -6.39 -1.43 -31.11
CA LYS A 248 -6.22 -2.82 -31.56
C LYS A 248 -5.25 -2.92 -32.73
N GLU A 249 -5.36 -2.03 -33.72
CA GLU A 249 -4.47 -2.01 -34.87
C GLU A 249 -3.02 -1.74 -34.46
N GLN A 250 -2.79 -0.77 -33.57
CA GLN A 250 -1.44 -0.44 -33.10
C GLN A 250 -0.84 -1.56 -32.23
N ILE A 251 -1.65 -2.23 -31.41
CA ILE A 251 -1.22 -3.43 -30.68
C ILE A 251 -0.82 -4.54 -31.67
N ALA A 252 -1.60 -4.76 -32.74
CA ALA A 252 -1.27 -5.75 -33.76
C ALA A 252 0.04 -5.40 -34.47
N ARG A 253 0.26 -4.13 -34.83
CA ARG A 253 1.53 -3.67 -35.42
C ARG A 253 2.72 -3.87 -34.48
N LEU A 254 2.57 -3.56 -33.19
CA LEU A 254 3.62 -3.79 -32.19
C LEU A 254 3.89 -5.27 -31.92
N ALA A 255 2.87 -6.13 -32.02
CA ALA A 255 3.04 -7.57 -31.86
C ALA A 255 3.81 -8.21 -33.03
N LEU A 256 3.76 -7.59 -34.22
CA LEU A 256 4.54 -8.00 -35.39
C LEU A 256 6.02 -7.56 -35.30
N ASP A 257 6.34 -6.59 -34.45
CA ASP A 257 7.73 -6.24 -34.20
C ASP A 257 8.43 -7.42 -33.52
N ALA A 258 9.47 -7.95 -34.19
CA ALA A 258 10.26 -9.05 -33.68
C ALA A 258 11.10 -8.64 -32.45
N SER A 259 11.24 -7.34 -32.19
CA SER A 259 11.94 -6.81 -31.03
C SER A 259 11.29 -7.29 -29.73
N ARG A 260 12.12 -7.66 -28.74
CA ARG A 260 11.66 -8.02 -27.39
C ARG A 260 10.79 -6.91 -26.75
N PRO A 261 11.14 -5.62 -26.86
CA PRO A 261 10.33 -4.55 -26.28
C PRO A 261 8.95 -4.41 -26.92
N GLY A 262 8.83 -4.52 -28.25
CA GLY A 262 7.56 -4.48 -28.95
C GLY A 262 6.56 -5.52 -28.42
N LYS A 263 7.03 -6.75 -28.18
CA LYS A 263 6.22 -7.84 -27.60
C LYS A 263 5.81 -7.58 -26.15
N ILE A 264 6.70 -7.01 -25.33
CA ILE A 264 6.39 -6.66 -23.93
C ILE A 264 5.35 -5.55 -23.90
N CYS A 265 5.53 -4.48 -24.69
CA CYS A 265 4.55 -3.42 -24.84
C CYS A 265 3.20 -4.00 -25.32
N ALA A 266 3.19 -4.84 -26.36
CA ALA A 266 1.97 -5.46 -26.86
C ALA A 266 1.25 -6.32 -25.79
N THR A 267 2.00 -7.06 -24.97
CA THR A 267 1.42 -7.88 -23.89
C THR A 267 0.85 -7.01 -22.78
N ILE A 268 1.62 -6.03 -22.29
CA ILE A 268 1.16 -5.03 -21.31
C ILE A 268 -0.12 -4.37 -21.82
N LEU A 269 -0.19 -4.06 -23.11
CA LEU A 269 -1.34 -3.39 -23.70
C LEU A 269 -2.53 -4.27 -23.94
N ASN A 270 -2.32 -5.54 -24.27
CA ASN A 270 -3.41 -6.50 -24.36
C ASN A 270 -4.00 -6.72 -22.96
N ASP A 271 -3.16 -6.83 -21.94
CA ASP A 271 -3.59 -6.97 -20.55
C ASP A 271 -4.27 -5.70 -20.03
N MET A 272 -3.73 -4.52 -20.35
CA MET A 272 -4.36 -3.24 -20.03
C MET A 272 -5.67 -3.06 -20.80
N GLY A 273 -5.70 -3.31 -22.10
CA GLY A 273 -6.91 -3.27 -22.91
C GLY A 273 -7.99 -4.17 -22.33
N ARG A 274 -7.64 -5.41 -21.95
CA ARG A 274 -8.56 -6.31 -21.23
C ARG A 274 -9.06 -5.69 -19.92
N LEU A 275 -8.19 -5.06 -19.13
CA LEU A 275 -8.60 -4.38 -17.89
C LEU A 275 -9.50 -3.15 -18.15
N LEU A 276 -9.35 -2.48 -19.29
CA LEU A 276 -10.14 -1.30 -19.67
C LEU A 276 -11.53 -1.68 -20.20
N TYR A 277 -11.61 -2.70 -21.06
CA TYR A 277 -12.84 -3.08 -21.74
C TYR A 277 -13.64 -4.15 -20.98
N THR A 278 -13.02 -4.86 -20.04
CA THR A 278 -13.78 -5.63 -19.06
C THR A 278 -14.17 -4.67 -17.94
N ASN A 279 -15.41 -4.16 -17.99
CA ASN A 279 -16.03 -3.16 -17.10
C ASN A 279 -16.05 -3.48 -15.58
N GLN A 280 -15.17 -4.34 -15.07
CA GLN A 280 -15.00 -4.55 -13.65
C GLN A 280 -13.51 -4.60 -13.29
N PRO A 281 -12.97 -3.54 -12.66
CA PRO A 281 -11.73 -3.69 -11.91
C PRO A 281 -11.98 -4.71 -10.81
N ARG A 282 -11.65 -5.98 -11.08
CA ARG A 282 -11.64 -7.02 -10.06
C ARG A 282 -10.52 -6.69 -9.11
N ARG A 283 -10.88 -5.96 -8.05
CA ARG A 283 -10.03 -5.69 -6.90
C ARG A 283 -9.73 -7.02 -6.21
N LEU A 284 -8.75 -7.77 -6.74
CA LEU A 284 -8.16 -8.93 -6.07
C LEU A 284 -7.26 -8.44 -4.93
N LEU A 285 -7.77 -7.54 -4.08
CA LEU A 285 -7.24 -7.37 -2.74
C LEU A 285 -7.56 -8.66 -2.03
N ARG A 286 -6.59 -9.58 -1.98
CA ARG A 286 -6.62 -10.64 -0.97
C ARG A 286 -6.69 -9.91 0.36
N LYS A 287 -7.89 -9.88 0.94
CA LYS A 287 -8.14 -9.33 2.27
C LYS A 287 -7.19 -10.08 3.19
N GLY A 288 -6.16 -9.38 3.67
CA GLY A 288 -5.16 -9.97 4.57
C GLY A 288 -5.88 -10.72 5.68
N ASN A 289 -5.41 -11.92 6.01
CA ASN A 289 -6.03 -12.74 7.03
C ASN A 289 -5.80 -12.07 8.40
N ASN A 290 -6.76 -11.26 8.84
CA ASN A 290 -6.67 -10.37 10.00
C ASN A 290 -6.89 -11.10 11.34
N SER A 291 -6.66 -12.41 11.39
CA SER A 291 -6.94 -13.25 12.57
C SER A 291 -6.05 -12.92 13.78
N ASN A 292 -4.90 -12.28 13.58
CA ASN A 292 -3.92 -12.04 14.66
C ASN A 292 -3.97 -10.65 15.32
N GLY A 293 -4.97 -9.81 15.06
CA GLY A 293 -5.27 -8.62 15.88
C GLY A 293 -4.21 -7.49 15.89
N ARG A 294 -3.05 -7.67 15.26
CA ARG A 294 -2.12 -6.62 14.86
C ARG A 294 -1.91 -6.75 13.36
N LEU A 295 -2.47 -5.80 12.62
CA LEU A 295 -2.22 -5.60 11.20
C LEU A 295 -0.76 -5.14 11.07
N GLU A 296 0.16 -6.09 10.96
CA GLU A 296 1.48 -5.78 10.42
C GLU A 296 1.26 -5.14 9.04
N CYS A 297 1.89 -3.99 8.80
CA CYS A 297 1.71 -3.29 7.54
C CYS A 297 2.41 -4.04 6.40
N ASP A 298 1.93 -3.85 5.18
CA ASP A 298 2.41 -4.63 4.03
C ASP A 298 3.88 -4.37 3.72
N LEU A 299 4.40 -3.17 4.00
CA LEU A 299 5.83 -2.88 3.94
C LEU A 299 6.66 -3.78 4.87
N VAL A 300 6.19 -4.03 6.10
CA VAL A 300 6.93 -4.89 7.05
C VAL A 300 6.84 -6.35 6.62
N LYS A 301 5.66 -6.80 6.15
CA LYS A 301 5.51 -8.15 5.58
C LYS A 301 6.45 -8.35 4.39
N LEU A 302 6.50 -7.38 3.48
CA LEU A 302 7.40 -7.41 2.33
C LEU A 302 8.86 -7.52 2.79
N GLY A 303 9.30 -6.68 3.72
CA GLY A 303 10.68 -6.75 4.23
C GLY A 303 11.02 -8.11 4.84
N LYS A 304 10.09 -8.75 5.55
CA LYS A 304 10.28 -10.10 6.10
C LYS A 304 10.34 -11.18 5.01
N GLU A 305 9.47 -11.12 4.01
CA GLU A 305 9.49 -12.06 2.88
C GLU A 305 10.78 -11.93 2.07
N LEU A 306 11.23 -10.69 1.83
CA LEU A 306 12.53 -10.42 1.21
C LEU A 306 13.67 -11.00 2.04
N LEU A 307 13.66 -10.83 3.37
CA LEU A 307 14.67 -11.43 4.25
C LEU A 307 14.70 -12.96 4.13
N ILE A 308 13.54 -13.62 4.10
CA ILE A 308 13.45 -15.08 3.92
C ILE A 308 14.03 -15.50 2.56
N ALA A 309 13.67 -14.79 1.50
CA ALA A 309 14.17 -15.05 0.15
C ALA A 309 15.70 -14.87 0.09
N LEU A 310 16.21 -13.80 0.69
CA LEU A 310 17.62 -13.47 0.72
C LEU A 310 18.43 -14.52 1.50
N ASN A 311 17.95 -14.94 2.67
CA ASN A 311 18.59 -15.99 3.46
C ASN A 311 18.66 -17.32 2.69
N LYS A 312 17.64 -17.65 1.87
CA LYS A 312 17.72 -18.81 0.97
C LYS A 312 18.84 -18.67 -0.05
N LEU A 313 19.07 -17.48 -0.62
CA LEU A 313 20.20 -17.27 -1.54
C LEU A 313 21.55 -17.46 -0.83
N VAL A 314 21.67 -16.99 0.42
CA VAL A 314 22.87 -17.25 1.25
C VAL A 314 23.04 -18.76 1.51
N ASP A 315 21.95 -19.48 1.81
CA ASP A 315 21.99 -20.95 1.94
C ASP A 315 22.39 -21.63 0.63
N TYR A 316 21.99 -21.06 -0.50
CA TYR A 316 22.47 -21.48 -1.82
C TYR A 316 23.90 -21.01 -2.12
N GLY A 317 24.61 -20.41 -1.17
CA GLY A 317 26.02 -20.00 -1.30
C GLY A 317 26.23 -19.00 -2.44
N ILE A 318 25.26 -18.12 -2.65
CA ILE A 318 25.36 -17.04 -3.63
C ILE A 318 26.10 -15.88 -2.98
N ASP A 319 27.19 -15.48 -3.60
CA ASP A 319 27.96 -14.30 -3.20
C ASP A 319 27.16 -13.02 -3.51
N ASP A 320 27.22 -12.07 -2.58
CA ASP A 320 26.51 -10.78 -2.64
C ASP A 320 25.03 -10.91 -3.04
N PRO A 321 24.24 -11.68 -2.24
CA PRO A 321 22.87 -11.97 -2.61
C PRO A 321 22.03 -10.70 -2.56
N GLU A 322 21.11 -10.58 -3.53
CA GLU A 322 20.13 -9.51 -3.58
C GLU A 322 18.76 -10.08 -3.93
N VAL A 323 17.71 -9.50 -3.37
CA VAL A 323 16.33 -9.81 -3.72
C VAL A 323 15.53 -8.55 -3.95
N TYR A 324 14.49 -8.67 -4.77
CA TYR A 324 13.68 -7.53 -5.21
C TYR A 324 12.21 -7.78 -4.83
N GLY A 325 11.52 -6.73 -4.44
CA GLY A 325 10.12 -6.77 -4.02
C GLY A 325 9.33 -5.59 -4.56
N LEU A 326 8.07 -5.83 -4.92
CA LEU A 326 7.15 -4.79 -5.36
C LEU A 326 6.06 -4.61 -4.29
N LEU A 327 5.96 -3.42 -3.72
CA LEU A 327 4.88 -3.03 -2.81
C LEU A 327 3.85 -2.19 -3.57
N VAL A 328 2.61 -2.66 -3.64
CA VAL A 328 1.49 -1.88 -4.20
C VAL A 328 0.61 -1.41 -3.05
N GLU A 329 0.51 -0.09 -2.86
CA GLU A 329 -0.29 0.53 -1.80
C GLU A 329 -1.63 1.05 -2.33
N GLU A 330 -2.56 1.36 -1.42
CA GLU A 330 -3.98 1.67 -1.73
C GLU A 330 -4.19 2.94 -2.58
N GLU A 331 -3.18 3.78 -2.73
CA GLU A 331 -3.22 5.06 -3.46
C GLU A 331 -2.61 4.95 -4.86
N ASP A 332 -2.77 3.81 -5.53
CA ASP A 332 -2.32 3.63 -6.90
C ASP A 332 -0.81 3.79 -7.05
N GLU A 333 -0.03 3.45 -6.03
CA GLU A 333 1.43 3.58 -6.06
C GLU A 333 2.09 2.21 -5.88
N ALA A 334 2.99 1.88 -6.80
CA ALA A 334 3.89 0.75 -6.71
C ALA A 334 5.30 1.23 -6.38
N THR A 335 5.89 0.67 -5.33
CA THR A 335 7.26 0.96 -4.91
C THR A 335 8.10 -0.30 -5.05
N VAL A 336 9.22 -0.19 -5.76
CA VAL A 336 10.20 -1.26 -5.93
C VAL A 336 11.23 -1.15 -4.83
N PHE A 337 11.45 -2.24 -4.11
CA PHE A 337 12.47 -2.36 -3.10
C PHE A 337 13.51 -3.41 -3.50
N LYS A 338 14.76 -3.13 -3.16
CA LYS A 338 15.86 -4.10 -3.12
C LYS A 338 16.18 -4.43 -1.66
N LEU A 339 16.43 -5.69 -1.34
CA LEU A 339 17.04 -6.09 -0.09
C LEU A 339 18.37 -6.77 -0.40
N ASP A 340 19.45 -6.25 0.18
CA ASP A 340 20.77 -6.86 0.13
C ASP A 340 21.36 -7.00 1.55
N ILE A 341 22.45 -7.76 1.65
CA ILE A 341 23.26 -7.85 2.88
C ILE A 341 24.50 -7.01 2.67
N GLN A 342 24.76 -6.11 3.60
CA GLN A 342 26.06 -5.46 3.74
C GLN A 342 26.65 -5.76 5.10
N HIS A 343 27.96 -5.57 5.20
CA HIS A 343 28.76 -5.47 6.43
C HIS A 343 28.08 -6.05 7.68
N ASP A 344 28.50 -7.26 8.08
CA ASP A 344 28.16 -7.84 9.39
C ASP A 344 26.66 -8.13 9.62
N GLY A 345 25.97 -8.52 8.54
CA GLY A 345 24.58 -8.96 8.58
C GLY A 345 23.59 -7.80 8.76
N ILE A 346 23.95 -6.60 8.25
CA ILE A 346 23.05 -5.47 8.10
C ILE A 346 22.26 -5.68 6.82
N TYR A 347 20.95 -5.88 6.96
CA TYR A 347 20.05 -6.03 5.81
C TYR A 347 19.58 -4.66 5.35
N ARG A 348 19.96 -4.21 4.16
CA ARG A 348 19.56 -2.89 3.64
C ARG A 348 18.37 -3.04 2.70
N MET A 349 17.23 -2.48 3.09
CA MET A 349 16.05 -2.43 2.24
C MET A 349 15.98 -1.07 1.55
N VAL A 350 16.39 -1.01 0.28
CA VAL A 350 16.52 0.23 -0.49
C VAL A 350 15.31 0.42 -1.38
N GLU A 351 14.68 1.60 -1.31
CA GLU A 351 13.68 2.02 -2.29
C GLU A 351 14.38 2.40 -3.60
N LEU A 352 14.18 1.61 -4.66
CA LEU A 352 14.81 1.84 -5.95
C LEU A 352 13.99 2.78 -6.82
N SER A 353 12.68 2.55 -6.89
CA SER A 353 11.79 3.37 -7.69
C SER A 353 10.38 3.36 -7.12
N LYS A 354 9.65 4.43 -7.43
CA LYS A 354 8.23 4.59 -7.10
C LYS A 354 7.49 4.98 -8.37
N MET A 355 6.37 4.34 -8.67
CA MET A 355 5.56 4.61 -9.85
C MET A 355 4.08 4.59 -9.51
N SER A 356 3.32 5.44 -10.20
CA SER A 356 1.87 5.33 -10.17
C SER A 356 1.44 4.12 -11.01
N VAL A 357 0.50 3.35 -10.51
CA VAL A 357 -0.17 2.26 -11.19
C VAL A 357 -1.38 2.84 -11.92
N LEU A 358 -1.68 2.31 -13.11
CA LEU A 358 -2.76 2.80 -13.96
C LEU A 358 -4.10 2.26 -13.46
N TRP A 359 -4.77 3.02 -12.59
CA TRP A 359 -6.13 2.68 -12.16
C TRP A 359 -7.19 3.57 -12.80
N LYS A 360 -6.87 4.85 -13.02
CA LYS A 360 -7.69 5.77 -13.82
C LYS A 360 -7.02 6.03 -15.15
N PHE A 361 -7.58 5.43 -16.18
CA PHE A 361 -7.00 5.42 -17.52
C PHE A 361 -6.85 6.83 -18.11
N GLU A 362 -7.89 7.65 -17.96
CA GLU A 362 -7.98 8.99 -18.54
C GLU A 362 -6.84 9.90 -18.08
N ASP A 363 -6.51 9.83 -16.78
CA ASP A 363 -5.48 10.69 -16.18
C ASP A 363 -4.06 10.10 -16.36
N HIS A 364 -3.94 8.78 -16.38
CA HIS A 364 -2.64 8.13 -16.23
C HIS A 364 -2.04 7.62 -17.55
N VAL A 365 -2.74 7.71 -18.69
CA VAL A 365 -2.18 7.33 -20.00
C VAL A 365 -0.88 8.06 -20.33
N MET A 366 -0.76 9.30 -19.86
CA MET A 366 0.45 10.13 -20.02
C MET A 366 1.65 9.60 -19.21
N LEU A 367 1.40 8.76 -18.20
CA LEU A 367 2.43 8.15 -17.36
C LEU A 367 2.94 6.82 -17.92
N LEU A 368 2.30 6.28 -18.96
CA LEU A 368 2.61 4.95 -19.51
C LEU A 368 4.10 4.77 -19.86
N PRO A 369 4.78 5.72 -20.53
CA PRO A 369 6.21 5.58 -20.80
C PRO A 369 7.04 5.40 -19.52
N SER A 370 6.77 6.19 -18.48
CA SER A 370 7.48 6.12 -17.20
C SER A 370 7.20 4.83 -16.43
N ILE A 371 5.98 4.28 -16.55
CA ILE A 371 5.62 3.02 -15.92
C ILE A 371 6.31 1.86 -16.63
N VAL A 372 6.26 1.83 -17.97
CA VAL A 372 6.94 0.81 -18.77
C VAL A 372 8.45 0.85 -18.52
N GLU A 373 9.05 2.04 -18.47
CA GLU A 373 10.46 2.23 -18.10
C GLU A 373 10.81 1.51 -16.80
N LYS A 374 10.04 1.79 -15.75
CA LYS A 374 10.30 1.26 -14.41
C LYS A 374 10.03 -0.23 -14.34
N LEU A 375 9.01 -0.75 -15.03
CA LEU A 375 8.74 -2.18 -15.10
C LEU A 375 9.82 -2.94 -15.87
N LEU A 376 10.30 -2.40 -17.00
CA LEU A 376 11.43 -2.98 -17.74
C LEU A 376 12.71 -2.95 -16.90
N HIS A 377 12.94 -1.88 -16.14
CA HIS A 377 14.05 -1.82 -15.21
C HIS A 377 13.96 -2.93 -14.14
N VAL A 378 12.79 -3.11 -13.51
CA VAL A 378 12.56 -4.22 -12.57
C VAL A 378 12.79 -5.57 -13.23
N GLN A 379 12.32 -5.76 -14.47
CA GLN A 379 12.54 -7.00 -15.21
C GLN A 379 14.03 -7.28 -15.42
N ARG A 380 14.81 -6.28 -15.83
CA ARG A 380 16.27 -6.41 -16.02
C ARG A 380 16.96 -6.82 -14.71
N LEU A 381 16.60 -6.18 -13.59
CA LEU A 381 17.14 -6.51 -12.26
C LEU A 381 16.86 -7.97 -11.88
N ILE A 382 15.62 -8.42 -12.08
CA ILE A 382 15.22 -9.82 -11.80
C ILE A 382 15.95 -10.79 -12.73
N SER A 383 16.04 -10.50 -14.02
CA SER A 383 16.75 -11.34 -14.99
C SER A 383 18.23 -11.49 -14.64
N ALA A 384 18.91 -10.39 -14.29
CA ALA A 384 20.31 -10.44 -13.88
C ALA A 384 20.52 -11.33 -12.64
N GLN A 385 19.59 -11.31 -11.68
CA GLN A 385 19.66 -12.19 -10.51
C GLN A 385 19.38 -13.65 -10.84
N ILE A 386 18.44 -13.94 -11.75
CA ILE A 386 18.19 -15.31 -12.22
C ILE A 386 19.44 -15.87 -12.92
N GLU A 387 20.14 -15.07 -13.71
CA GLU A 387 21.39 -15.48 -14.35
C GLU A 387 22.48 -15.77 -13.32
N LYS A 388 22.70 -14.89 -12.33
CA LYS A 388 23.62 -15.12 -11.21
C LYS A 388 23.29 -16.42 -10.47
N PHE A 389 22.01 -16.64 -10.15
CA PHE A 389 21.53 -17.87 -9.51
C PHE A 389 21.84 -19.11 -10.35
N THR A 390 21.52 -19.06 -11.65
CA THR A 390 21.71 -20.19 -12.57
C THR A 390 23.19 -20.56 -12.70
N MET A 391 24.07 -19.55 -12.81
CA MET A 391 25.52 -19.76 -12.85
C MET A 391 26.04 -20.38 -11.55
N ALA A 392 25.59 -19.88 -10.39
CA ALA A 392 25.96 -20.42 -9.09
C ALA A 392 25.49 -21.88 -8.91
N THR A 393 24.30 -22.23 -9.37
CA THR A 393 23.78 -23.60 -9.28
C THR A 393 24.50 -24.58 -10.21
N ASN A 394 24.91 -24.14 -11.41
CA ASN A 394 25.62 -25.00 -12.37
C ASN A 394 27.05 -25.30 -11.93
N LEU A 395 27.68 -24.38 -11.19
CA LEU A 395 29.05 -24.54 -10.69
C LEU A 395 29.15 -25.44 -9.46
N LYS A 396 28.05 -25.71 -8.75
CA LYS A 396 28.04 -26.57 -7.57
C LYS A 396 28.19 -28.04 -7.94
N ARG A 397 29.45 -28.46 -8.10
CA ARG A 397 29.80 -29.89 -8.08
C ARG A 397 29.44 -30.48 -6.71
N PRO A 398 28.78 -31.65 -6.65
CA PRO A 398 28.50 -32.32 -5.39
C PRO A 398 29.83 -32.62 -4.68
N GLY A 399 30.08 -31.95 -3.54
CA GLY A 399 31.26 -32.18 -2.70
C GLY A 399 32.09 -30.94 -2.33
N VAL A 400 31.82 -29.75 -2.89
CA VAL A 400 32.53 -28.52 -2.46
C VAL A 400 31.89 -27.98 -1.17
N HIS A 401 32.64 -28.05 -0.06
CA HIS A 401 32.22 -27.51 1.23
C HIS A 401 32.00 -25.99 1.16
N ARG A 402 30.90 -25.51 1.76
CA ARG A 402 30.57 -24.07 1.87
C ARG A 402 31.74 -23.31 2.48
N SER A 403 32.13 -22.18 1.88
CA SER A 403 33.06 -21.26 2.53
C SER A 403 32.42 -20.78 3.84
N SER A 404 33.15 -20.92 4.95
CA SER A 404 32.63 -20.67 6.31
C SER A 404 32.26 -19.21 6.58
N LYS A 405 32.64 -18.28 5.69
CA LYS A 405 32.54 -16.84 5.92
C LYS A 405 31.13 -16.28 5.81
N GLN A 406 30.23 -16.86 5.00
CA GLN A 406 28.89 -16.28 4.81
C GLN A 406 27.82 -16.80 5.79
N ALA A 407 28.00 -18.01 6.31
CA ALA A 407 27.04 -18.61 7.25
C ALA A 407 26.93 -17.82 8.57
N THR A 408 27.96 -17.05 8.95
CA THR A 408 27.98 -16.24 10.17
C THR A 408 27.10 -14.99 10.08
N PHE A 409 26.71 -14.55 8.88
CA PHE A 409 25.96 -13.31 8.70
C PHE A 409 24.44 -13.50 8.67
N VAL A 410 23.95 -14.74 8.52
CA VAL A 410 22.51 -15.03 8.49
C VAL A 410 21.94 -14.92 9.88
N ARG A 411 21.11 -13.89 10.11
CA ARG A 411 20.38 -13.75 11.37
C ARG A 411 19.06 -14.49 11.27
N VAL A 412 18.69 -15.18 12.34
CA VAL A 412 17.36 -15.77 12.47
C VAL A 412 16.35 -14.61 12.57
N PRO A 413 15.35 -14.52 11.68
CA PRO A 413 14.37 -13.46 11.75
C PRO A 413 13.65 -13.48 13.10
N CYS A 414 13.44 -12.31 13.69
CA CYS A 414 12.66 -12.20 14.93
C CYS A 414 11.26 -12.77 14.66
N ARG A 415 10.88 -13.81 15.43
CA ARG A 415 9.54 -14.39 15.35
C ARG A 415 8.50 -13.30 15.61
N THR A 416 7.42 -13.31 14.84
CA THR A 416 6.29 -12.41 15.07
C THR A 416 5.86 -12.55 16.52
N PRO A 417 5.69 -11.44 17.26
CA PRO A 417 5.36 -11.54 18.67
C PRO A 417 4.05 -12.30 18.87
N VAL A 418 4.09 -13.36 19.67
CA VAL A 418 2.89 -14.14 19.99
C VAL A 418 2.13 -13.39 21.07
N ALA A 419 0.86 -13.10 20.81
CA ALA A 419 -0.03 -12.56 21.84
C ALA A 419 -0.26 -13.64 22.89
N VAL A 420 0.38 -13.50 24.06
CA VAL A 420 0.10 -14.37 25.21
C VAL A 420 -1.29 -14.00 25.73
N LYS A 421 -2.27 -14.91 25.59
CA LYS A 421 -3.56 -14.80 26.25
C LYS A 421 -3.37 -15.11 27.73
N HIS A 422 -3.78 -14.18 28.59
CA HIS A 422 -3.96 -14.42 30.01
C HIS A 422 -5.42 -14.75 30.30
#